data_AF-A0A2E3SFQ4-F1
#
_entry.id   AF-A0A2E3SFQ4-F1
#
_cell.length_a   1.000
_cell.length_b   1.000
_cell.length_c   1.000
_cell.angle_alpha   90.00
_cell.angle_beta   90.00
_cell.angle_gamma   90.00
#
_symmetry.space_group_name_H-M   'P 1'
#
loop_
_entity.id
_entity.type
_entity.pdbx_description
1 polymer ?
#
loop_
_entity_poly.entity_id
_entity_poly.type
_entity_poly.pdbx_seq_one_letter_code
_entity_poly.pdbx_strand_id
1 'polypeptide(L)'
;MGLCESTSFHVLEFTVNILFLTVAVFRDTYNGNNPKPINLVRAGEVFTLHDIKGECAHSNSCWTSDNYDITKIQALSDSRKAEIKKKLPSIFKKFSGLNEGVRHVLQKALNVYVTAFDETDKHLCFLKAWIVLEILLNSDRNDQLIQRVVSIYHEKDKVFVRQDLECLKEYRNEYVHSGNQYVDPLITCFRLQKYIRAVVNYHLRISSQFENLNESINFLDTYKLQKDTLRKKKRILDMALKIKEKNIQKV
;
A
#
# COMPACT_ATOMS: atom_id res chain seq x y z
N MET A 1 5.55 -8.51 -39.19
CA MET A 1 6.08 -7.16 -38.88
C MET A 1 5.86 -6.94 -37.39
N GLY A 2 6.94 -6.81 -36.60
CA GLY A 2 6.89 -6.35 -35.20
C GLY A 2 6.62 -7.39 -34.11
N LEU A 3 7.69 -8.06 -33.65
CA LEU A 3 7.83 -8.55 -32.26
C LEU A 3 8.02 -7.35 -31.31
N CYS A 4 7.89 -7.57 -29.99
CA CYS A 4 8.00 -6.65 -28.85
C CYS A 4 6.66 -5.95 -28.48
N GLU A 5 6.12 -5.97 -27.25
CA GLU A 5 6.73 -6.09 -25.92
C GLU A 5 5.70 -6.64 -24.88
N SER A 6 5.85 -7.87 -24.41
CA SER A 6 5.06 -8.41 -23.28
C SER A 6 5.56 -7.96 -21.90
N THR A 7 6.68 -7.23 -21.87
CA THR A 7 7.13 -6.48 -20.69
C THR A 7 6.29 -5.23 -20.38
N SER A 8 5.41 -4.81 -21.30
CA SER A 8 4.76 -3.50 -21.22
C SER A 8 3.54 -3.45 -20.31
N PHE A 9 2.83 -4.56 -20.11
CA PHE A 9 1.54 -4.56 -19.40
C PHE A 9 1.68 -4.60 -17.86
N HIS A 10 2.52 -5.50 -17.34
CA HIS A 10 2.89 -5.48 -15.91
C HIS A 10 3.60 -4.19 -15.53
N VAL A 11 4.38 -3.62 -16.45
CA VAL A 11 4.97 -2.30 -16.27
C VAL A 11 3.88 -1.23 -16.29
N LEU A 12 2.85 -1.28 -17.14
CA LEU A 12 1.76 -0.29 -17.19
C LEU A 12 0.87 -0.28 -15.94
N GLU A 13 0.34 -1.42 -15.49
CA GLU A 13 -0.43 -1.51 -14.22
C GLU A 13 0.42 -1.04 -13.03
N PHE A 14 1.68 -1.46 -12.98
CA PHE A 14 2.60 -1.08 -11.91
C PHE A 14 3.04 0.39 -11.99
N THR A 15 3.23 0.95 -13.20
CA THR A 15 3.53 2.37 -13.46
C THR A 15 2.38 3.22 -12.95
N VAL A 16 1.15 2.84 -13.28
CA VAL A 16 -0.09 3.51 -12.88
C VAL A 16 -0.26 3.45 -11.36
N ASN A 17 -0.03 2.29 -10.73
CA ASN A 17 -0.08 2.12 -9.29
C ASN A 17 0.97 2.96 -8.54
N ILE A 18 2.21 3.01 -9.04
CA ILE A 18 3.25 3.91 -8.51
C ILE A 18 2.88 5.38 -8.73
N LEU A 19 2.29 5.72 -9.87
CA LEU A 19 1.80 7.06 -10.18
C LEU A 19 0.86 7.54 -9.06
N PHE A 20 -0.08 6.71 -8.60
CA PHE A 20 -0.99 7.10 -7.52
C PHE A 20 -0.28 7.31 -6.18
N LEU A 21 0.72 6.48 -5.85
CA LEU A 21 1.53 6.64 -4.64
C LEU A 21 2.36 7.93 -4.64
N THR A 22 2.80 8.40 -5.81
CA THR A 22 3.70 9.55 -5.93
C THR A 22 3.03 10.87 -6.23
N VAL A 23 1.89 10.84 -6.92
CA VAL A 23 1.39 11.98 -7.68
C VAL A 23 0.05 12.45 -7.19
N ALA A 24 -0.47 11.89 -6.09
CA ALA A 24 -1.70 12.37 -5.47
C ALA A 24 -2.74 12.84 -6.50
N VAL A 25 -3.02 12.01 -7.51
CA VAL A 25 -3.89 12.38 -8.63
C VAL A 25 -5.32 12.15 -8.16
N PHE A 26 -5.70 12.96 -7.18
CA PHE A 26 -6.96 12.83 -6.49
C PHE A 26 -7.83 14.02 -6.80
N ARG A 27 -9.13 13.76 -6.83
CA ARG A 27 -10.10 14.83 -6.88
C ARG A 27 -10.21 15.45 -5.47
N ASP A 28 -9.71 16.67 -5.30
CA ASP A 28 -10.13 17.50 -4.17
C ASP A 28 -11.57 17.94 -4.43
N THR A 29 -12.52 17.28 -3.76
CA THR A 29 -13.92 17.73 -3.73
C THR A 29 -14.34 17.95 -2.30
N TYR A 30 -14.70 19.18 -1.97
CA TYR A 30 -15.22 19.60 -0.67
C TYR A 30 -16.72 19.30 -0.46
N ASN A 31 -17.35 18.53 -1.36
CA ASN A 31 -18.78 18.18 -1.27
C ASN A 31 -18.96 16.67 -1.10
N GLY A 32 -19.41 16.26 0.09
CA GLY A 32 -19.56 14.87 0.55
C GLY A 32 -20.54 13.98 -0.22
N ASN A 33 -21.22 14.49 -1.26
CA ASN A 33 -22.16 13.73 -2.09
C ASN A 33 -21.70 13.53 -3.55
N ASN A 34 -20.41 13.68 -3.85
CA ASN A 34 -19.93 13.42 -5.20
C ASN A 34 -19.79 11.90 -5.42
N PRO A 35 -20.62 11.26 -6.27
CA PRO A 35 -20.54 9.81 -6.52
C PRO A 35 -19.29 9.42 -7.31
N LYS A 36 -18.40 10.36 -7.63
CA LYS A 36 -17.24 10.11 -8.47
C LYS A 36 -16.11 9.47 -7.67
N PRO A 37 -15.30 8.59 -8.30
CA PRO A 37 -14.11 8.03 -7.68
C PRO A 37 -13.09 9.08 -7.25
N ILE A 38 -12.24 8.70 -6.28
CA ILE A 38 -11.16 9.57 -5.79
C ILE A 38 -10.04 9.63 -6.83
N ASN A 39 -9.72 8.49 -7.45
CA ASN A 39 -8.72 8.40 -8.51
C ASN A 39 -9.18 9.13 -9.79
N LEU A 40 -8.30 9.94 -10.36
CA LEU A 40 -8.55 10.65 -11.62
C LEU A 40 -8.11 9.85 -12.85
N VAL A 41 -7.09 9.02 -12.70
CA VAL A 41 -6.71 8.00 -13.69
C VAL A 41 -7.44 6.73 -13.26
N ARG A 42 -8.08 6.01 -14.17
CA ARG A 42 -8.82 4.78 -13.85
C ARG A 42 -8.47 3.70 -14.86
N ALA A 43 -8.68 2.45 -14.49
CA ALA A 43 -8.70 1.38 -15.48
C ALA A 43 -9.77 1.69 -16.55
N GLY A 44 -9.49 1.30 -17.80
CA GLY A 44 -10.41 1.48 -18.91
C GLY A 44 -11.67 0.62 -18.77
N GLU A 45 -12.61 0.80 -19.69
CA GLU A 45 -13.85 0.02 -19.77
C GLU A 45 -13.60 -1.49 -19.92
N VAL A 46 -12.53 -1.82 -20.64
CA VAL A 46 -12.22 -3.16 -21.11
C VAL A 46 -11.06 -3.74 -20.31
N PHE A 47 -11.29 -4.93 -19.78
CA PHE A 47 -10.29 -5.73 -19.08
C PHE A 47 -9.94 -6.95 -19.92
N THR A 48 -8.68 -7.35 -19.87
CA THR A 48 -8.12 -8.52 -20.56
C THR A 48 -7.46 -9.44 -19.53
N LEU A 49 -7.53 -10.75 -19.75
CA LEU A 49 -6.88 -11.72 -18.86
C LEU A 49 -5.47 -11.96 -19.36
N HIS A 50 -4.49 -11.82 -18.48
CA HIS A 50 -3.08 -12.07 -18.79
C HIS A 50 -2.53 -13.19 -17.93
N ASP A 51 -1.59 -13.96 -18.49
CA ASP A 51 -0.80 -14.93 -17.73
C ASP A 51 0.26 -14.23 -16.87
N ILE A 52 1.04 -15.01 -16.11
CA ILE A 52 2.12 -14.49 -15.25
C ILE A 52 3.26 -13.81 -16.02
N LYS A 53 3.30 -13.95 -17.35
CA LYS A 53 4.27 -13.32 -18.24
C LYS A 53 3.71 -12.05 -18.88
N GLY A 54 2.44 -11.72 -18.63
CA GLY A 54 1.75 -10.58 -19.23
C GLY A 54 1.19 -10.88 -20.62
N GLU A 55 1.23 -12.12 -21.10
CA GLU A 55 0.64 -12.50 -22.38
C GLU A 55 -0.87 -12.65 -22.22
N CYS A 56 -1.65 -12.20 -23.19
CA CYS A 56 -3.11 -12.32 -23.13
C CYS A 56 -3.51 -13.80 -23.18
N ALA A 57 -4.19 -14.28 -22.14
CA ALA A 57 -4.60 -15.68 -22.01
C ALA A 57 -5.56 -16.10 -23.13
N HIS A 58 -6.35 -15.16 -23.66
CA HIS A 58 -7.18 -15.35 -24.83
C HIS A 58 -7.35 -14.03 -25.58
N SER A 59 -6.92 -13.97 -26.85
CA SER A 59 -6.96 -12.75 -27.68
C SER A 59 -8.34 -12.11 -27.82
N ASN A 60 -9.41 -12.89 -27.59
CA ASN A 60 -10.80 -12.47 -27.77
C ASN A 60 -11.59 -12.43 -26.46
N SER A 61 -10.95 -12.68 -25.31
CA SER A 61 -11.62 -12.66 -24.01
C SER A 61 -11.39 -11.32 -23.34
N CYS A 62 -12.35 -10.41 -23.51
CA CYS A 62 -12.44 -9.21 -22.71
C CYS A 62 -13.75 -9.19 -21.91
N TRP A 63 -13.72 -8.52 -20.77
CA TRP A 63 -14.93 -8.21 -20.01
C TRP A 63 -14.97 -6.71 -19.77
N THR A 64 -16.19 -6.20 -19.65
CA THR A 64 -16.46 -4.80 -19.33
C THR A 64 -17.01 -4.71 -17.92
N SER A 65 -16.78 -3.58 -17.26
CA SER A 65 -17.43 -3.31 -15.98
C SER A 65 -18.82 -2.73 -16.24
N ASP A 66 -19.86 -3.35 -15.66
CA ASP A 66 -21.24 -2.85 -15.73
C ASP A 66 -21.40 -1.43 -15.15
N ASN A 67 -20.46 -1.02 -14.30
CA ASN A 67 -20.43 0.29 -13.63
C ASN A 67 -19.38 1.24 -14.23
N TYR A 68 -18.91 1.00 -15.46
CA TYR A 68 -17.99 1.91 -16.13
C TYR A 68 -18.73 3.15 -16.65
N ASP A 69 -18.55 4.28 -15.96
CA ASP A 69 -18.95 5.58 -16.47
C ASP A 69 -17.80 6.19 -17.29
N ILE A 70 -18.08 6.60 -18.54
CA ILE A 70 -17.12 7.23 -19.45
C ILE A 70 -16.75 8.60 -18.88
N THR A 71 -15.77 8.61 -17.98
CA THR A 71 -15.20 9.85 -17.46
C THR A 71 -14.24 10.47 -18.46
N LYS A 72 -14.38 11.79 -18.68
CA LYS A 72 -13.45 12.57 -19.51
C LYS A 72 -12.01 12.33 -19.04
N ILE A 73 -11.15 11.93 -19.97
CA ILE A 73 -9.72 11.76 -19.73
C ILE A 73 -9.17 13.06 -19.16
N GLN A 74 -8.72 13.02 -17.91
CA GLN A 74 -8.14 14.20 -17.28
C GLN A 74 -6.66 14.28 -17.64
N ALA A 75 -6.32 15.24 -18.49
CA ALA A 75 -4.93 15.49 -18.84
C ALA A 75 -4.16 15.99 -17.61
N LEU A 76 -3.05 15.33 -17.30
CA LEU A 76 -2.10 15.83 -16.30
C LEU A 76 -1.45 17.11 -16.83
N SER A 77 -1.20 18.09 -15.95
CA SER A 77 -0.40 19.27 -16.30
C SER A 77 1.02 18.85 -16.69
N ASP A 78 1.68 19.61 -17.56
CA ASP A 78 3.04 19.27 -17.99
C ASP A 78 4.05 19.31 -16.84
N SER A 79 3.85 20.23 -15.88
CA SER A 79 4.62 20.25 -14.63
C SER A 79 4.50 18.93 -13.85
N ARG A 80 3.28 18.36 -13.79
CA ARG A 80 3.03 17.09 -13.08
C ARG A 80 3.61 15.90 -13.83
N LYS A 81 3.48 15.86 -15.16
CA LYS A 81 4.14 14.86 -16.01
C LYS A 81 5.66 14.88 -15.84
N ALA A 82 6.27 16.06 -15.76
CA ALA A 82 7.72 16.18 -15.56
C ALA A 82 8.15 15.65 -14.17
N GLU A 83 7.39 15.96 -13.12
CA GLU A 83 7.67 15.44 -11.77
C GLU A 83 7.57 13.92 -11.70
N ILE A 84 6.52 13.36 -12.31
CA ILE A 84 6.31 11.92 -12.49
C ILE A 84 7.52 11.29 -13.16
N LYS A 85 7.89 11.81 -14.34
CA LYS A 85 8.98 11.28 -15.16
C LYS A 85 10.31 11.29 -14.40
N LYS A 86 10.52 12.28 -13.52
CA LYS A 86 11.70 12.37 -12.66
C LYS A 86 11.71 11.33 -11.53
N LYS A 87 10.56 11.03 -10.90
CA LYS A 87 10.47 10.14 -9.72
C LYS A 87 10.34 8.67 -10.08
N LEU A 88 9.64 8.33 -11.16
CA LEU A 88 9.34 6.95 -11.56
C LEU A 88 10.59 6.04 -11.60
N PRO A 89 11.70 6.41 -12.26
CA PRO A 89 12.85 5.51 -12.38
C PRO A 89 13.42 5.07 -11.02
N SER A 90 13.44 5.96 -10.03
CA SER A 90 13.93 5.64 -8.69
C SER A 90 13.04 4.63 -7.99
N ILE A 91 11.72 4.73 -8.18
CA ILE A 91 10.76 3.84 -7.54
C ILE A 91 10.76 2.47 -8.22
N PHE A 92 10.80 2.44 -9.55
CA PHE A 92 10.97 1.21 -10.30
C PHE A 92 12.23 0.47 -9.87
N LYS A 93 13.36 1.18 -9.76
CA LYS A 93 14.62 0.59 -9.30
C LYS A 93 14.50 0.01 -7.89
N LYS A 94 13.81 0.71 -6.98
CA LYS A 94 13.60 0.22 -5.60
C LYS A 94 12.72 -1.01 -5.59
N PHE A 95 11.62 -1.00 -6.35
CA PHE A 95 10.68 -2.11 -6.41
C PHE A 95 11.27 -3.35 -7.08
N SER A 96 11.98 -3.17 -8.19
CA SER A 96 12.64 -4.29 -8.87
C SER A 96 13.73 -4.92 -8.02
N GLY A 97 14.39 -4.13 -7.15
CA GLY A 97 15.36 -4.61 -6.17
C GLY A 97 14.76 -5.24 -4.90
N LEU A 98 13.43 -5.33 -4.77
CA LEU A 98 12.80 -6.05 -3.65
C LEU A 98 12.89 -7.57 -3.86
N ASN A 99 13.02 -8.29 -2.75
CA ASN A 99 12.85 -9.74 -2.73
C ASN A 99 11.47 -10.15 -3.23
N GLU A 100 11.39 -11.28 -3.94
CA GLU A 100 10.20 -11.72 -4.66
C GLU A 100 8.95 -11.79 -3.78
N GLY A 101 9.08 -12.37 -2.58
CA GLY A 101 7.95 -12.47 -1.64
C GLY A 101 7.40 -11.11 -1.20
N VAL A 102 8.27 -10.14 -0.93
CA VAL A 102 7.85 -8.77 -0.58
C VAL A 102 7.25 -8.07 -1.80
N ARG A 103 7.89 -8.21 -2.96
CA ARG A 103 7.45 -7.60 -4.22
C ARG A 103 6.05 -8.07 -4.60
N HIS A 104 5.77 -9.36 -4.48
CA HIS A 104 4.45 -9.94 -4.75
C HIS A 104 3.38 -9.38 -3.81
N VAL A 105 3.65 -9.29 -2.51
CA VAL A 105 2.70 -8.71 -1.54
C VAL A 105 2.46 -7.23 -1.83
N LEU A 106 3.52 -6.48 -2.14
CA LEU A 106 3.40 -5.07 -2.46
C LEU A 106 2.60 -4.85 -3.76
N GLN A 107 2.80 -5.68 -4.78
CA GLN A 107 2.00 -5.67 -6.01
C GLN A 107 0.52 -5.93 -5.71
N LYS A 108 0.21 -6.98 -4.93
CA LYS A 108 -1.16 -7.30 -4.51
C LYS A 108 -1.80 -6.12 -3.76
N ALA A 109 -1.10 -5.55 -2.78
CA ALA A 109 -1.59 -4.41 -2.02
C ALA A 109 -1.85 -3.18 -2.89
N LEU A 110 -0.99 -2.92 -3.88
CA LEU A 110 -1.15 -1.78 -4.79
C LEU A 110 -2.29 -1.95 -5.79
N ASN A 111 -2.55 -3.18 -6.25
CA ASN A 111 -3.73 -3.48 -7.06
C ASN A 111 -5.02 -3.25 -6.26
N VAL A 112 -5.07 -3.75 -5.01
CA VAL A 112 -6.22 -3.50 -4.11
C VAL A 112 -6.36 -2.01 -3.84
N TYR A 113 -5.26 -1.28 -3.64
CA TYR A 113 -5.28 0.15 -3.44
C TYR A 113 -5.90 0.89 -4.63
N VAL A 114 -5.47 0.63 -5.86
CA VAL A 114 -6.04 1.34 -7.02
C VAL A 114 -7.51 1.01 -7.19
N THR A 115 -7.89 -0.26 -7.09
CA THR A 115 -9.31 -0.65 -7.16
C THR A 115 -10.14 -0.03 -6.03
N ALA A 116 -9.58 0.15 -4.83
CA ALA A 116 -10.26 0.81 -3.71
C ALA A 116 -10.62 2.26 -4.04
N PHE A 117 -9.65 3.03 -4.57
CA PHE A 117 -9.84 4.45 -4.86
C PHE A 117 -10.55 4.73 -6.19
N ASP A 118 -10.76 3.69 -7.00
CA ASP A 118 -11.65 3.68 -8.17
C ASP A 118 -13.13 3.52 -7.80
N GLU A 119 -13.45 3.22 -6.52
CA GLU A 119 -14.81 3.08 -6.03
C GLU A 119 -15.57 4.42 -5.96
N THR A 120 -16.83 4.36 -6.39
CA THR A 120 -17.80 5.45 -6.28
C THR A 120 -18.29 5.59 -4.84
N ASP A 121 -18.62 4.46 -4.19
CA ASP A 121 -18.96 4.41 -2.77
C ASP A 121 -17.71 4.63 -1.90
N LYS A 122 -17.74 5.71 -1.13
CA LYS A 122 -16.61 6.13 -0.28
C LYS A 122 -16.45 5.25 0.96
N HIS A 123 -17.51 4.59 1.43
CA HIS A 123 -17.41 3.60 2.49
C HIS A 123 -16.73 2.32 2.00
N LEU A 124 -17.14 1.83 0.83
CA LEU A 124 -16.49 0.68 0.21
C LEU A 124 -15.02 0.99 -0.14
N CYS A 125 -14.75 2.19 -0.65
CA CYS A 125 -13.39 2.71 -0.84
C CYS A 125 -12.58 2.62 0.46
N PHE A 126 -13.13 3.12 1.58
CA PHE A 126 -12.47 3.10 2.87
C PHE A 126 -12.17 1.66 3.33
N LEU A 127 -13.14 0.75 3.25
CA LEU A 127 -12.97 -0.65 3.65
C LEU A 127 -11.89 -1.35 2.82
N LYS A 128 -11.92 -1.19 1.49
CA LYS A 128 -10.89 -1.75 0.61
C LYS A 128 -9.52 -1.14 0.88
N ALA A 129 -9.44 0.16 1.13
CA ALA A 129 -8.20 0.82 1.52
C ALA A 129 -7.68 0.32 2.88
N TRP A 130 -8.57 -0.04 3.83
CA TRP A 130 -8.16 -0.64 5.09
C TRP A 130 -7.55 -2.03 4.89
N ILE A 131 -8.14 -2.85 4.01
CA ILE A 131 -7.58 -4.14 3.59
C ILE A 131 -6.17 -3.98 3.01
N VAL A 132 -5.86 -2.87 2.32
CA VAL A 132 -4.49 -2.59 1.86
C VAL A 132 -3.51 -2.53 3.04
N LEU A 133 -3.87 -1.87 4.15
CA LEU A 133 -3.03 -1.88 5.35
C LEU A 133 -2.90 -3.29 5.93
N GLU A 134 -3.99 -4.06 5.99
CA GLU A 134 -3.99 -5.44 6.48
C GLU A 134 -3.02 -6.32 5.68
N ILE A 135 -3.03 -6.19 4.35
CA ILE A 135 -2.12 -6.90 3.44
C ILE A 135 -0.67 -6.45 3.67
N LEU A 136 -0.40 -5.14 3.65
CA LEU A 136 0.97 -4.61 3.77
C LEU A 136 1.61 -4.95 5.11
N LEU A 137 0.82 -4.95 6.18
CA LEU A 137 1.31 -5.17 7.53
C LEU A 137 1.10 -6.61 8.02
N ASN A 138 0.55 -7.50 7.19
CA ASN A 138 0.24 -8.89 7.51
C ASN A 138 -0.46 -9.05 8.87
N SER A 139 -1.59 -8.37 9.05
CA SER A 139 -2.41 -8.45 10.26
C SER A 139 -3.84 -7.99 9.98
N ASP A 140 -4.81 -8.68 10.56
CA ASP A 140 -6.22 -8.30 10.65
C ASP A 140 -6.56 -7.65 12.01
N ARG A 141 -5.61 -7.68 12.96
CA ARG A 141 -5.78 -7.14 14.31
C ARG A 141 -5.52 -5.64 14.31
N ASN A 142 -6.58 -4.86 14.46
CA ASN A 142 -6.54 -3.40 14.46
C ASN A 142 -5.43 -2.82 15.35
N ASP A 143 -5.30 -3.26 16.61
CA ASP A 143 -4.29 -2.69 17.52
C ASP A 143 -2.85 -2.97 17.06
N GLN A 144 -2.61 -4.13 16.43
CA GLN A 144 -1.30 -4.46 15.88
C GLN A 144 -1.00 -3.62 14.64
N LEU A 145 -1.99 -3.45 13.76
CA LEU A 145 -1.87 -2.57 12.59
C LEU A 145 -1.50 -1.15 12.99
N ILE A 146 -2.26 -0.56 13.92
CA ILE A 146 -2.01 0.80 14.41
C ILE A 146 -0.61 0.90 14.99
N GLN A 147 -0.19 -0.06 15.83
CA GLN A 147 1.16 -0.07 16.40
C GLN A 147 2.25 -0.10 15.32
N ARG A 148 2.08 -0.93 14.29
CA ARG A 148 3.06 -1.06 13.20
C ARG A 148 3.13 0.22 12.37
N VAL A 149 2.00 0.83 12.00
CA VAL A 149 2.00 2.12 11.29
C VAL A 149 2.68 3.20 12.14
N VAL A 150 2.30 3.34 13.41
CA VAL A 150 2.88 4.33 14.34
C VAL A 150 4.40 4.17 14.47
N SER A 151 4.93 2.95 14.41
CA SER A 151 6.37 2.68 14.52
C SER A 151 7.21 3.31 13.39
N ILE A 152 6.60 3.60 12.23
CA ILE A 152 7.27 4.21 11.07
C ILE A 152 7.50 5.72 11.28
N TYR A 153 6.74 6.36 12.15
CA TYR A 153 6.79 7.81 12.38
C TYR A 153 7.78 8.20 13.48
N HIS A 154 8.24 9.45 13.43
CA HIS A 154 9.10 10.03 14.47
C HIS A 154 8.37 10.10 15.82
N GLU A 155 9.11 9.95 16.93
CA GLU A 155 8.56 9.93 18.29
C GLU A 155 7.61 11.08 18.59
N LYS A 156 7.96 12.30 18.15
CA LYS A 156 7.15 13.51 18.33
C LYS A 156 5.76 13.44 17.69
N ASP A 157 5.61 12.66 16.61
CA ASP A 157 4.39 12.56 15.82
C ASP A 157 3.54 11.33 16.20
N LYS A 158 4.11 10.37 16.93
CA LYS A 158 3.47 9.08 17.24
C LYS A 158 2.15 9.21 17.98
N VAL A 159 2.03 10.16 18.89
CA VAL A 159 0.80 10.39 19.66
C VAL A 159 -0.34 10.83 18.73
N PHE A 160 -0.07 11.82 17.86
CA PHE A 160 -1.05 12.31 16.89
C PHE A 160 -1.43 11.22 15.88
N VAL A 161 -0.44 10.52 15.31
CA VAL A 161 -0.68 9.44 14.35
C VAL A 161 -1.51 8.31 14.97
N ARG A 162 -1.22 7.95 16.22
CA ARG A 162 -2.02 6.95 16.95
C ARG A 162 -3.46 7.42 17.09
N GLN A 163 -3.69 8.62 17.62
CA GLN A 163 -5.04 9.16 17.80
C GLN A 163 -5.82 9.17 16.49
N ASP A 164 -5.19 9.62 15.41
CA ASP A 164 -5.80 9.67 14.08
C ASP A 164 -6.22 8.27 13.61
N LEU A 165 -5.35 7.28 13.75
CA LEU A 165 -5.63 5.88 13.40
C LEU A 165 -6.70 5.22 14.29
N GLU A 166 -6.77 5.56 15.58
CA GLU A 166 -7.84 5.08 16.47
C GLU A 166 -9.20 5.60 15.99
N CYS A 167 -9.30 6.86 15.59
CA CYS A 167 -10.53 7.39 14.99
C CYS A 167 -10.89 6.67 13.67
N LEU A 168 -9.91 6.32 12.83
CA LEU A 168 -10.17 5.54 11.61
C LEU A 168 -10.65 4.11 11.93
N LYS A 169 -10.14 3.51 13.01
CA LYS A 169 -10.60 2.20 13.51
C LYS A 169 -12.04 2.27 14.01
N GLU A 170 -12.38 3.30 14.79
CA GLU A 170 -13.75 3.54 15.25
C GLU A 170 -14.71 3.69 14.07
N TYR A 171 -14.34 4.51 13.08
CA TYR A 171 -15.11 4.66 11.84
C TYR A 171 -15.35 3.33 11.11
N ARG A 172 -14.33 2.47 10.99
CA ARG A 172 -14.47 1.12 10.41
C ARG A 172 -15.53 0.30 11.17
N ASN A 173 -15.50 0.36 12.50
CA ASN A 173 -16.39 -0.42 13.36
C ASN A 173 -17.82 0.15 13.35
N GLU A 174 -17.97 1.47 13.35
CA GLU A 174 -19.28 2.14 13.30
C GLU A 174 -20.03 1.86 12.01
N TYR A 175 -19.33 1.77 10.87
CA TYR A 175 -19.95 1.38 9.60
C TYR A 175 -20.59 -0.02 9.68
N VAL A 176 -20.05 -0.92 10.51
CA VAL A 176 -20.61 -2.26 10.74
C VAL A 176 -21.81 -2.21 11.71
N HIS A 177 -21.95 -1.18 12.53
CA HIS A 177 -22.84 -1.17 13.69
C HIS A 177 -23.91 -0.06 13.74
N SER A 178 -23.81 1.00 12.94
CA SER A 178 -24.69 2.16 13.08
C SER A 178 -24.78 3.01 11.81
N GLY A 179 -25.98 3.14 11.24
CA GLY A 179 -26.26 3.93 10.03
C GLY A 179 -26.20 5.46 10.19
N ASN A 180 -25.59 5.98 11.26
CA ASN A 180 -25.49 7.42 11.52
C ASN A 180 -24.05 7.90 11.24
N GLN A 181 -23.87 8.63 10.13
CA GLN A 181 -22.54 9.03 9.64
C GLN A 181 -22.20 10.45 10.13
N TYR A 182 -21.49 10.56 11.25
CA TYR A 182 -20.98 11.86 11.74
C TYR A 182 -19.69 12.31 11.03
N VAL A 183 -18.99 11.40 10.35
CA VAL A 183 -17.70 11.65 9.70
C VAL A 183 -17.82 11.47 8.19
N ASP A 184 -17.31 12.44 7.43
CA ASP A 184 -17.31 12.37 5.96
C ASP A 184 -16.41 11.22 5.46
N PRO A 185 -16.98 10.21 4.76
CA PRO A 185 -16.22 9.06 4.26
C PRO A 185 -15.05 9.44 3.35
N LEU A 186 -15.19 10.54 2.59
CA LEU A 186 -14.15 11.03 1.69
C LEU A 186 -12.91 11.49 2.46
N ILE A 187 -13.12 12.25 3.56
CA ILE A 187 -12.04 12.72 4.42
C ILE A 187 -11.31 11.53 5.04
N THR A 188 -12.05 10.51 5.46
CA THR A 188 -11.53 9.28 6.05
C THR A 188 -10.64 8.52 5.07
N CYS A 189 -11.05 8.42 3.80
CA CYS A 189 -10.25 7.84 2.72
C CYS A 189 -8.92 8.57 2.50
N PHE A 190 -8.92 9.91 2.50
CA PHE A 190 -7.69 10.70 2.35
C PHE A 190 -6.73 10.55 3.54
N ARG A 191 -7.28 10.51 4.77
CA ARG A 191 -6.48 10.22 5.97
C ARG A 191 -5.84 8.85 5.89
N LEU A 192 -6.60 7.82 5.50
CA LEU A 192 -6.09 6.45 5.39
C LEU A 192 -5.01 6.32 4.31
N GLN A 193 -5.19 7.00 3.18
CA GLN A 193 -4.24 7.03 2.08
C GLN A 193 -2.84 7.52 2.48
N LYS A 194 -2.77 8.52 3.37
CA LYS A 194 -1.51 9.01 3.95
C LYS A 194 -0.73 7.88 4.62
N TYR A 195 -1.41 7.03 5.38
CA TYR A 195 -0.79 5.91 6.11
C TYR A 195 -0.38 4.79 5.17
N ILE A 196 -1.21 4.43 4.20
CA ILE A 196 -0.84 3.45 3.15
C ILE A 196 0.44 3.90 2.45
N ARG A 197 0.52 5.18 2.05
CA ARG A 197 1.72 5.74 1.42
C ARG A 197 2.95 5.65 2.32
N ALA A 198 2.80 5.88 3.63
CA ALA A 198 3.91 5.75 4.57
C ALA A 198 4.41 4.31 4.66
N VAL A 199 3.50 3.33 4.74
CA VAL A 199 3.84 1.90 4.80
C VAL A 199 4.49 1.42 3.50
N VAL A 200 3.96 1.80 2.34
CA VAL A 200 4.57 1.47 1.05
C VAL A 200 5.98 2.07 0.93
N ASN A 201 6.16 3.33 1.34
CA ASN A 201 7.48 3.96 1.34
C ASN A 201 8.46 3.27 2.29
N TYR A 202 7.98 2.75 3.43
CA TYR A 202 8.79 1.94 4.32
C TYR A 202 9.27 0.67 3.60
N HIS A 203 8.38 -0.07 2.94
CA HIS A 203 8.74 -1.29 2.23
C HIS A 203 9.72 -1.03 1.07
N LEU A 204 9.49 0.02 0.28
CA LEU A 204 10.38 0.42 -0.81
C LEU A 204 11.78 0.86 -0.35
N ARG A 205 11.95 1.25 0.92
CA ARG A 205 13.23 1.74 1.45
C ARG A 205 14.01 0.68 2.20
N ILE A 206 13.32 -0.13 3.00
CA ILE A 206 13.96 -1.02 3.97
C ILE A 206 13.83 -2.49 3.56
N SER A 207 12.74 -2.90 2.90
CA SER A 207 12.46 -4.33 2.73
C SER A 207 13.35 -5.06 1.73
N SER A 208 14.23 -4.36 0.99
CA SER A 208 15.31 -5.02 0.26
C SER A 208 16.36 -5.67 1.18
N GLN A 209 16.36 -5.34 2.48
CA GLN A 209 17.27 -5.89 3.50
C GLN A 209 16.72 -7.17 4.15
N PHE A 210 15.47 -7.55 3.88
CA PHE A 210 14.79 -8.67 4.53
C PHE A 210 14.44 -9.73 3.50
N GLU A 211 14.64 -11.00 3.83
CA GLU A 211 14.40 -12.13 2.92
C GLU A 211 12.92 -12.23 2.53
N ASN A 212 12.02 -11.90 3.45
CA ASN A 212 10.59 -12.01 3.27
C ASN A 212 9.82 -10.92 4.04
N LEU A 213 8.51 -10.84 3.80
CA LEU A 213 7.65 -9.85 4.44
C LEU A 213 7.62 -10.01 5.97
N ASN A 214 7.56 -11.23 6.48
CA ASN A 214 7.44 -11.48 7.92
C ASN A 214 8.66 -10.94 8.68
N GLU A 215 9.85 -11.06 8.12
CA GLU A 215 11.04 -10.47 8.70
C GLU A 215 10.95 -8.93 8.75
N SER A 216 10.45 -8.30 7.68
CA SER A 216 10.18 -6.85 7.66
C SER A 216 9.15 -6.44 8.71
N ILE A 217 8.12 -7.25 8.93
CA ILE A 217 7.09 -6.98 9.94
C ILE A 217 7.64 -7.18 11.36
N ASN A 218 8.44 -8.22 11.58
CA ASN A 218 9.13 -8.46 12.85
C ASN A 218 10.10 -7.31 13.18
N PHE A 219 10.72 -6.72 12.16
CA PHE A 219 11.49 -5.50 12.33
C PHE A 219 10.62 -4.35 12.87
N LEU A 220 9.44 -4.08 12.31
CA LEU A 220 8.54 -3.03 12.85
C LEU A 220 8.12 -3.31 14.29
N ASP A 221 7.77 -4.57 14.60
CA ASP A 221 7.40 -5.00 15.95
C ASP A 221 8.54 -4.86 16.96
N THR A 222 9.78 -4.90 16.48
CA THR A 222 10.99 -4.68 17.29
C THR A 222 11.36 -3.19 17.37
N TYR A 223 11.26 -2.48 16.25
CA TYR A 223 11.67 -1.08 16.08
C TYR A 223 10.85 -0.12 16.95
N LYS A 224 9.62 -0.50 17.31
CA LYS A 224 8.80 0.27 18.26
C LYS A 224 9.38 0.38 19.67
N LEU A 225 10.35 -0.46 20.03
CA LEU A 225 10.92 -0.50 21.37
C LEU A 225 11.91 0.66 21.57
N GLN A 226 11.95 1.18 22.81
CA GLN A 226 12.96 2.16 23.21
C GLN A 226 14.38 1.61 23.00
N LYS A 227 15.31 2.50 22.67
CA LYS A 227 16.71 2.18 22.38
C LYS A 227 17.38 1.31 23.46
N ASP A 228 17.10 1.59 24.73
CA ASP A 228 17.70 0.82 25.83
C ASP A 228 17.12 -0.59 25.94
N THR A 229 15.83 -0.76 25.63
CA THR A 229 15.20 -2.08 25.53
C THR A 229 15.81 -2.89 24.38
N LEU A 230 16.08 -2.25 23.24
CA LEU A 230 16.78 -2.88 22.12
C LEU A 230 18.20 -3.31 22.49
N ARG A 231 18.95 -2.45 23.20
CA ARG A 231 20.30 -2.79 23.70
C ARG A 231 20.27 -3.98 24.65
N LYS A 232 19.29 -4.03 25.57
CA LYS A 232 19.10 -5.15 26.48
C LYS A 232 18.79 -6.44 25.72
N LYS A 233 17.86 -6.40 24.76
CA LYS A 233 17.52 -7.55 23.91
C LYS A 233 18.72 -8.06 23.12
N LYS A 234 19.48 -7.17 22.48
CA LYS A 234 20.71 -7.52 21.74
C LYS A 234 21.69 -8.26 22.64
N ARG A 235 21.97 -7.72 23.85
CA ARG A 235 22.88 -8.37 24.81
C ARG A 235 22.43 -9.79 25.20
N ILE A 236 21.13 -9.99 25.41
CA ILE A 236 20.57 -11.31 25.75
C ILE A 236 20.73 -12.28 24.57
N LEU A 237 20.44 -11.84 23.35
CA LEU A 237 20.60 -12.65 22.14
C LEU A 237 22.07 -13.04 21.90
N ASP A 238 23.00 -12.08 22.04
CA ASP A 238 24.44 -12.32 21.91
C ASP A 238 24.93 -13.37 22.94
N MET A 239 24.38 -13.34 24.16
CA MET A 239 24.69 -14.34 25.19
C MET A 239 24.13 -15.73 24.84
N ALA A 240 22.89 -15.79 24.35
CA ALA A 240 22.26 -17.06 23.95
C ALA A 240 23.00 -17.72 22.77
N LEU A 241 23.44 -16.93 21.78
CA LEU A 241 24.23 -17.41 20.65
C LEU A 241 25.56 -18.02 21.12
N LYS A 242 26.29 -17.32 21.98
CA LYS A 242 27.55 -17.83 22.56
C LYS A 242 27.39 -19.18 23.27
N ILE A 243 26.28 -19.37 24.00
CA ILE A 243 26.01 -20.64 24.68
C ILE A 243 25.73 -21.75 23.66
N LYS A 244 24.92 -21.48 22.63
CA LYS A 244 24.63 -22.45 21.57
C LYS A 244 25.88 -22.87 20.79
N GLU A 245 26.73 -21.93 20.41
CA GLU A 245 27.98 -22.20 19.68
C GLU A 245 28.92 -23.11 20.49
N LYS A 246 29.07 -22.84 21.80
CA LYS A 246 29.86 -23.69 22.70
C LYS A 246 29.31 -25.11 22.83
N ASN A 247 27.99 -25.29 22.76
CA ASN A 247 27.37 -26.60 22.85
C ASN A 247 27.53 -27.39 21.54
N ILE A 248 27.56 -26.72 20.39
CA ILE A 248 27.81 -27.36 19.09
C ILE A 248 29.26 -27.84 18.97
N GLN A 249 30.24 -27.10 19.51
CA GLN A 249 31.66 -27.49 19.49
C GLN A 249 32.02 -28.66 20.42
N LYS A 250 31.10 -29.10 21.29
CA LYS A 250 31.29 -30.21 22.23
C LYS A 250 30.73 -31.55 21.74
N VAL A 251 30.10 -31.56 20.55
CA VAL A 251 29.59 -32.75 19.85
C VAL A 251 30.53 -33.05 18.69
#